data_AF-A0A934UPJ6-F1
#
_entry.id   AF-A0A934UPJ6-F1
#
_cell.length_a   1.000
_cell.length_b   1.000
_cell.length_c   1.000
_cell.angle_alpha   90.00
_cell.angle_beta   90.00
_cell.angle_gamma   90.00
#
_symmetry.space_group_name_H-M   'P 1'
#
loop_
_entity.id
_entity.type
_entity.pdbx_description
1 polymer ?
#
loop_
_entity_poly.entity_id
_entity_poly.type
_entity_poly.pdbx_seq_one_letter_code
_entity_poly.pdbx_strand_id
1 'polypeptide(L)'
;MRSLITTTCLALAVACAGMAHAQGTAAKPGSIELRNVAEIETTTKATDGKVEKKRMPAQKAAPGTEVIYTSTFKNVGAKPAGNIVINNPIPASTTLVGGSAFGDNTDVAFSADGGKTYAPADKVKVRGADGKERAAGLSEFTHVRWTYRGELAPGKESSVGFRVTVN
;
A
#
# COMPACT_ATOMS: atom_id res chain seq x y z
N MET A 1 -66.05 42.39 7.12
CA MET A 1 -66.88 41.66 6.14
C MET A 1 -66.81 42.44 4.84
N ARG A 2 -66.38 41.79 3.72
CA ARG A 2 -66.19 42.32 2.33
C ARG A 2 -64.95 43.22 2.15
N SER A 3 -64.05 43.13 1.16
CA SER A 3 -63.73 42.24 0.01
C SER A 3 -62.36 42.76 -0.52
N LEU A 4 -61.26 41.99 -0.61
CA LEU A 4 -60.67 41.33 -1.80
C LEU A 4 -60.95 42.02 -3.16
N ILE A 5 -60.05 42.25 -4.15
CA ILE A 5 -58.64 41.91 -4.45
C ILE A 5 -58.16 42.88 -5.55
N THR A 6 -56.91 43.32 -5.50
CA THR A 6 -56.24 44.15 -6.53
C THR A 6 -55.65 43.27 -7.63
N THR A 7 -55.96 43.57 -8.89
CA THR A 7 -55.30 43.00 -10.08
C THR A 7 -54.33 44.02 -10.64
N THR A 8 -53.02 43.74 -10.58
CA THR A 8 -52.07 44.21 -11.60
C THR A 8 -50.88 43.24 -11.67
N CYS A 9 -50.77 42.50 -12.76
CA CYS A 9 -49.53 41.85 -13.17
C CYS A 9 -48.55 42.93 -13.63
N LEU A 10 -47.36 42.99 -13.02
CA LEU A 10 -46.19 43.56 -13.66
C LEU A 10 -45.03 42.59 -13.45
N ALA A 11 -44.68 41.89 -14.54
CA ALA A 11 -43.49 41.06 -14.59
C ALA A 11 -42.26 41.98 -14.64
N LEU A 12 -41.33 41.77 -13.72
CA LEU A 12 -39.96 42.23 -13.86
C LEU A 12 -39.04 41.06 -13.49
N ALA A 13 -38.39 40.50 -14.51
CA ALA A 13 -37.36 39.49 -14.35
C ALA A 13 -36.04 40.17 -13.95
N VAL A 14 -35.46 39.75 -12.84
CA VAL A 14 -34.04 39.96 -12.52
C VAL A 14 -33.43 38.62 -12.12
N ALA A 15 -32.38 38.26 -12.85
CA ALA A 15 -31.58 37.05 -12.70
C ALA A 15 -30.45 37.23 -11.67
N CYS A 16 -29.83 36.10 -11.30
CA CYS A 16 -28.62 35.90 -10.48
C CYS A 16 -28.87 35.90 -8.96
N ALA A 17 -28.45 34.92 -8.16
CA ALA A 17 -27.56 33.78 -8.37
C ALA A 17 -28.01 32.65 -7.45
N GLY A 18 -28.05 31.42 -7.97
CA GLY A 18 -28.27 30.23 -7.15
C GLY A 18 -27.14 30.09 -6.15
N MET A 19 -27.46 30.12 -4.86
CA MET A 19 -26.60 29.51 -3.84
C MET A 19 -26.64 27.99 -4.07
N ALA A 20 -25.81 27.54 -5.01
CA ALA A 20 -25.39 26.16 -5.09
C ALA A 20 -24.73 25.84 -3.74
N HIS A 21 -25.50 25.22 -2.85
CA HIS A 21 -24.92 24.52 -1.72
C HIS A 21 -24.05 23.44 -2.35
N ALA A 22 -22.73 23.65 -2.30
CA ALA A 22 -21.77 22.62 -2.60
C ALA A 22 -22.06 21.46 -1.65
N GLN A 23 -22.81 20.47 -2.14
CA GLN A 23 -22.91 19.18 -1.50
C GLN A 23 -21.49 18.63 -1.55
N GLY A 24 -20.76 18.77 -0.44
CA GLY A 24 -19.46 18.19 -0.26
C GLY A 24 -19.58 16.71 -0.61
N THR A 25 -19.00 16.34 -1.75
CA THR A 25 -19.03 14.97 -2.23
C THR A 25 -18.36 14.11 -1.17
N ALA A 26 -19.14 13.24 -0.52
CA ALA A 26 -18.61 12.22 0.36
C ALA A 26 -17.53 11.44 -0.42
N ALA A 27 -16.32 11.43 0.12
CA ALA A 27 -15.21 10.71 -0.48
C ALA A 27 -15.57 9.23 -0.60
N LYS A 28 -15.48 8.69 -1.81
CA LYS A 28 -15.68 7.27 -2.13
C LYS A 28 -14.71 6.37 -1.33
N PRO A 29 -15.06 5.09 -1.09
CA PRO A 29 -14.17 4.13 -0.45
C PRO A 29 -12.81 4.03 -1.16
N GLY A 30 -11.73 4.18 -0.39
CA GLY A 30 -10.34 4.02 -0.81
C GLY A 30 -9.71 5.29 -1.38
N SER A 31 -9.34 6.26 -0.55
CA SER A 31 -8.46 7.36 -0.97
C SER A 31 -7.05 6.88 -1.33
N ILE A 32 -6.68 5.64 -0.98
CA ILE A 32 -5.40 5.02 -1.34
C ILE A 32 -5.62 3.95 -2.41
N GLU A 33 -4.98 4.12 -3.55
CA GLU A 33 -4.81 3.08 -4.57
C GLU A 33 -3.52 2.31 -4.28
N LEU A 34 -3.55 0.98 -4.38
CA LEU A 34 -2.40 0.11 -4.14
C LEU A 34 -2.10 -0.73 -5.39
N ARG A 35 -0.84 -0.73 -5.83
CA ARG A 35 -0.33 -1.56 -6.92
C ARG A 35 0.85 -2.38 -6.43
N ASN A 36 0.82 -3.69 -6.69
CA ASN A 36 1.92 -4.60 -6.35
C ASN A 36 2.58 -5.14 -7.62
N VAL A 37 3.90 -5.15 -7.64
CA VAL A 37 4.71 -5.77 -8.71
C VAL A 37 5.71 -6.74 -8.11
N ALA A 38 5.92 -7.85 -8.81
CA ALA A 38 6.96 -8.83 -8.51
C ALA A 38 7.97 -8.82 -9.66
N GLU A 39 9.25 -8.65 -9.33
CA GLU A 39 10.33 -8.51 -10.31
C GLU A 39 11.52 -9.39 -9.96
N ILE A 40 12.27 -9.82 -10.96
CA ILE A 40 13.58 -10.49 -10.81
C ILE A 40 14.69 -9.57 -11.30
N GLU A 41 15.85 -9.60 -10.64
CA GLU A 41 17.05 -8.91 -11.11
C GLU A 41 17.83 -9.82 -12.06
N THR A 42 17.89 -9.45 -13.34
CA THR A 42 18.70 -10.12 -14.36
C THR A 42 20.00 -9.36 -14.55
N THR A 43 21.10 -10.09 -14.65
CA THR A 43 22.40 -9.51 -14.98
C THR A 43 22.67 -9.73 -16.47
N THR A 44 22.78 -8.65 -17.23
CA THR A 44 23.19 -8.69 -18.64
C THR A 44 24.59 -8.13 -18.77
N LYS A 45 25.49 -8.88 -19.42
CA LYS A 45 26.75 -8.33 -19.89
C LYS A 45 26.48 -7.53 -21.16
N ALA A 46 26.74 -6.22 -21.09
CA ALA A 46 26.79 -5.38 -22.27
C ALA A 46 28.01 -5.76 -23.14
N THR A 47 27.97 -5.39 -24.41
CA THR A 47 29.02 -5.67 -25.41
C THR A 47 30.37 -5.04 -25.08
N ASP A 48 30.40 -4.04 -24.19
CA ASP A 48 31.60 -3.39 -23.65
C ASP A 48 32.17 -4.11 -22.40
N GLY A 49 31.57 -5.23 -21.99
CA GLY A 49 31.96 -5.99 -20.80
C GLY A 49 31.36 -5.47 -19.49
N LYS A 50 30.56 -4.38 -19.52
CA LYS A 50 29.89 -3.83 -18.34
C LYS A 50 28.74 -4.74 -17.91
N VAL A 51 28.64 -4.92 -16.60
CA VAL A 51 27.59 -5.72 -15.98
C VAL A 51 26.43 -4.79 -15.61
N GLU A 52 25.29 -4.94 -16.29
CA GLU A 52 24.08 -4.18 -15.99
C GLU A 52 23.06 -5.07 -15.29
N LYS A 53 22.48 -4.55 -14.19
CA LYS A 53 21.34 -5.18 -13.52
C LYS A 53 20.06 -4.56 -14.04
N LYS A 54 19.17 -5.39 -14.57
CA LYS A 54 17.84 -5.00 -15.03
C LYS A 54 16.78 -5.71 -14.22
N ARG A 55 15.70 -5.01 -13.86
CA ARG A 55 14.50 -5.63 -13.29
C ARG A 55 13.52 -5.97 -14.40
N MET A 56 12.94 -7.16 -14.31
CA MET A 56 11.92 -7.62 -15.24
C MET A 56 10.78 -8.28 -14.46
N PRO A 57 9.52 -8.16 -14.92
CA PRO A 57 8.39 -8.82 -14.27
C PRO A 57 8.66 -10.32 -14.06
N ALA A 58 8.41 -10.80 -12.85
CA ALA A 58 8.55 -12.21 -12.52
C ALA A 58 7.39 -13.01 -13.13
N GLN A 59 7.59 -13.56 -14.34
CA GLN A 59 6.61 -14.45 -14.98
C GLN A 59 6.69 -15.87 -14.42
N LYS A 60 7.93 -16.37 -14.26
CA LYS A 60 8.29 -17.62 -13.60
C LYS A 60 9.66 -17.41 -12.95
N ALA A 61 9.81 -17.86 -11.71
CA ALA A 61 11.08 -17.82 -10.99
C ALA A 61 11.47 -19.27 -10.62
N ALA A 62 12.69 -19.66 -10.94
CA ALA A 62 13.21 -20.99 -10.59
C ALA A 62 13.60 -21.02 -9.10
N PRO A 63 13.67 -22.20 -8.47
CA PRO A 63 14.26 -22.36 -7.13
C PRO A 63 15.62 -21.67 -7.03
N GLY A 64 15.86 -20.99 -5.90
CA GLY A 64 17.03 -20.16 -5.64
C GLY A 64 16.96 -18.74 -6.23
N THR A 65 15.95 -18.41 -7.03
CA THR A 65 15.80 -17.04 -7.58
C THR A 65 15.33 -16.07 -6.50
N GLU A 66 15.99 -14.91 -6.39
CA GLU A 66 15.46 -13.80 -5.62
C GLU A 66 14.40 -13.03 -6.40
N VAL A 67 13.24 -12.84 -5.77
CA VAL A 67 12.13 -12.04 -6.28
C VAL A 67 11.94 -10.82 -5.39
N ILE A 68 11.81 -9.65 -6.01
CA ILE A 68 11.57 -8.37 -5.35
C ILE A 68 10.08 -8.06 -5.47
N TYR A 69 9.41 -7.92 -4.33
CA TYR A 69 8.03 -7.44 -4.26
C TYR A 69 8.05 -5.96 -3.94
N THR A 70 7.39 -5.14 -4.77
CA THR A 70 7.21 -3.70 -4.54
C THR A 70 5.74 -3.35 -4.54
N SER A 71 5.28 -2.73 -3.46
CA SER A 71 3.96 -2.14 -3.29
C SER A 71 4.04 -0.63 -3.44
N THR A 72 3.42 -0.06 -4.46
CA THR A 72 3.23 1.39 -4.61
C THR A 72 1.84 1.75 -4.12
N PHE A 73 1.75 2.72 -3.20
CA PHE A 73 0.48 3.24 -2.71
C PHE A 73 0.37 4.74 -3.00
N LYS A 74 -0.77 5.15 -3.55
CA LYS A 74 -1.02 6.52 -4.02
C LYS A 74 -2.28 7.08 -3.40
N ASN A 75 -2.21 8.31 -2.89
CA ASN A 75 -3.41 9.03 -2.49
C ASN A 75 -4.14 9.61 -3.72
N VAL A 76 -5.24 8.98 -4.10
CA VAL A 76 -6.13 9.41 -5.19
C VAL A 76 -7.31 10.25 -4.69
N GLY A 77 -7.39 10.49 -3.38
CA GLY A 77 -8.39 11.35 -2.76
C GLY A 77 -8.03 12.84 -2.80
N ALA A 78 -9.01 13.68 -2.45
CA ALA A 78 -8.85 15.13 -2.40
C ALA A 78 -8.29 15.69 -1.07
N LYS A 79 -8.04 14.82 -0.08
CA LYS A 79 -7.52 15.19 1.26
C LYS A 79 -6.28 14.36 1.60
N PRO A 80 -5.37 14.85 2.47
CA PRO A 80 -4.28 14.04 3.00
C PRO A 80 -4.79 12.73 3.62
N ALA A 81 -4.00 11.66 3.48
CA ALA A 81 -4.34 10.33 3.97
C ALA A 81 -3.32 9.86 5.01
N GLY A 82 -3.75 9.72 6.27
CA GLY A 82 -2.96 9.14 7.35
C GLY A 82 -3.33 7.68 7.63
N ASN A 83 -2.71 7.09 8.66
CA ASN A 83 -2.97 5.72 9.12
C ASN A 83 -2.85 4.66 8.02
N ILE A 84 -1.96 4.88 7.06
CA ILE A 84 -1.76 3.97 5.93
C ILE A 84 -0.96 2.77 6.45
N VAL A 85 -1.57 1.58 6.34
CA VAL A 85 -0.94 0.31 6.71
C VAL A 85 -0.97 -0.62 5.50
N ILE A 86 0.21 -1.05 5.06
CA ILE A 86 0.37 -2.02 3.98
C ILE A 86 0.77 -3.36 4.59
N ASN A 87 -0.08 -4.37 4.43
CA ASN A 87 0.22 -5.75 4.83
C ASN A 87 0.45 -6.56 3.57
N ASN A 88 1.60 -7.23 3.45
CA ASN A 88 1.86 -8.16 2.35
C ASN A 88 2.13 -9.56 2.90
N PRO A 89 1.39 -10.57 2.44
CA PRO A 89 1.75 -11.96 2.71
C PRO A 89 3.05 -12.30 1.98
N ILE A 90 3.90 -13.07 2.63
CA ILE A 90 5.06 -13.71 2.00
C ILE A 90 4.52 -14.89 1.17
N PRO A 91 4.81 -14.96 -0.14
CA PRO A 91 4.31 -16.02 -1.00
C PRO A 91 4.72 -17.42 -0.51
N ALA A 92 3.84 -18.40 -0.72
CA ALA A 92 4.13 -19.80 -0.44
C ALA A 92 5.36 -20.29 -1.24
N SER A 93 6.08 -21.26 -0.68
CA SER A 93 7.32 -21.81 -1.28
C SER A 93 8.42 -20.76 -1.50
N THR A 94 8.44 -19.72 -0.67
CA THR A 94 9.52 -18.74 -0.64
C THR A 94 10.00 -18.52 0.79
N THR A 95 11.22 -18.02 0.93
CA THR A 95 11.81 -17.62 2.21
C THR A 95 12.13 -16.13 2.16
N LEU A 96 11.79 -15.37 3.20
CA LEU A 96 12.15 -13.95 3.29
C LEU A 96 13.67 -13.77 3.27
N VAL A 97 14.17 -12.85 2.44
CA VAL A 97 15.56 -12.41 2.52
C VAL A 97 15.68 -11.44 3.69
N GLY A 98 16.46 -11.79 4.70
CA GLY A 98 16.63 -10.97 5.91
C GLY A 98 17.15 -9.55 5.60
N GLY A 99 16.58 -8.55 6.26
CA GLY A 99 16.96 -7.13 6.06
C GLY A 99 16.56 -6.54 4.71
N SER A 100 15.82 -7.27 3.87
CA SER A 100 15.44 -6.79 2.54
C SER A 100 14.23 -5.86 2.51
N ALA A 101 13.47 -5.76 3.61
CA ALA A 101 12.29 -4.91 3.68
C ALA A 101 12.70 -3.42 3.66
N PHE A 102 12.07 -2.64 2.79
CA PHE A 102 12.35 -1.21 2.59
C PHE A 102 11.06 -0.39 2.49
N GLY A 103 11.16 0.92 2.72
CA GLY A 103 10.03 1.85 2.64
C GLY A 103 10.32 3.20 3.27
N ASP A 104 10.13 4.28 2.52
CA ASP A 104 10.36 5.63 3.02
C ASP A 104 9.28 6.06 4.01
N ASN A 105 9.70 6.67 5.13
CA ASN A 105 8.80 7.11 6.20
C ASN A 105 7.90 6.00 6.73
N THR A 106 8.42 4.77 6.86
CA THR A 106 7.64 3.65 7.40
C THR A 106 8.29 3.03 8.63
N ASP A 107 7.43 2.50 9.49
CA ASP A 107 7.82 1.50 10.49
C ASP A 107 7.51 0.11 9.93
N VAL A 108 8.47 -0.81 10.05
CA VAL A 108 8.36 -2.18 9.50
C VAL A 108 8.17 -3.18 10.63
N ALA A 109 7.20 -4.08 10.46
CA ALA A 109 6.94 -5.18 11.38
C ALA A 109 6.66 -6.48 10.61
N PHE A 110 6.82 -7.61 11.28
CA PHE A 110 6.71 -8.94 10.71
C PHE A 110 5.75 -9.79 11.52
N SER A 111 5.15 -10.78 10.87
CA SER A 111 4.25 -11.75 11.49
C SER A 111 4.67 -13.17 11.14
N ALA A 112 4.57 -14.09 12.10
CA ALA A 112 4.72 -15.53 11.89
C ALA A 112 3.41 -16.31 12.14
N ASP A 113 2.29 -15.61 12.36
CA ASP A 113 1.01 -16.22 12.79
C ASP A 113 -0.15 -15.96 11.81
N GLY A 114 0.18 -15.76 10.53
CA GLY A 114 -0.81 -15.48 9.50
C GLY A 114 -1.35 -14.04 9.56
N GLY A 115 -0.55 -13.11 10.08
CA GLY A 115 -0.89 -11.69 10.11
C GLY A 115 -1.82 -11.31 11.26
N LYS A 116 -1.83 -12.07 12.36
CA LYS A 116 -2.63 -11.75 13.56
C LYS A 116 -1.87 -10.81 14.49
N THR A 117 -0.58 -11.08 14.69
CA THR A 117 0.32 -10.23 15.47
C THR A 117 1.49 -9.77 14.64
N TYR A 118 2.03 -8.59 14.97
CA TYR A 118 3.16 -7.97 14.28
C TYR A 118 4.14 -7.39 15.29
N ALA A 119 5.43 -7.64 15.07
CA ALA A 119 6.51 -7.10 15.89
C ALA A 119 7.75 -6.83 15.03
N PRO A 120 8.74 -6.08 15.52
CA PRO A 120 10.06 -6.04 14.91
C PRO A 120 10.63 -7.46 14.72
N ALA A 121 11.44 -7.66 13.68
CA ALA A 121 11.88 -9.01 13.26
C ALA A 121 12.53 -9.82 14.40
N ASP A 122 13.33 -9.17 15.25
CA ASP A 122 14.03 -9.77 16.39
C ASP A 122 13.11 -10.09 17.59
N LYS A 123 11.86 -9.64 17.55
CA LYS A 123 10.84 -9.88 18.58
C LYS A 123 9.74 -10.83 18.17
N VAL A 124 9.68 -11.24 16.90
CA VAL A 124 8.68 -12.21 16.46
C VAL A 124 9.04 -13.58 17.03
N LYS A 125 8.05 -14.21 17.65
CA LYS A 125 8.19 -15.53 18.24
C LYS A 125 7.28 -16.54 17.56
N VAL A 126 7.71 -17.79 17.57
CA VAL A 126 6.93 -18.96 17.19
C VAL A 126 6.95 -19.98 18.32
N ARG A 127 5.94 -20.83 18.34
CA ARG A 127 5.88 -21.98 19.25
C ARG A 127 6.50 -23.19 18.55
N GLY A 128 7.56 -23.75 19.12
CA GLY A 128 8.20 -24.97 18.64
C GLY A 128 7.32 -26.20 18.83
N ALA A 129 7.72 -27.31 18.21
CA ALA A 129 7.05 -28.61 18.36
C ALA A 129 7.06 -29.13 19.81
N ASP A 130 8.02 -28.67 20.62
CA ASP A 130 8.12 -28.91 22.06
C ASP A 130 7.19 -28.03 22.91
N GLY A 131 6.39 -27.16 22.26
CA GLY A 131 5.47 -26.23 22.91
C GLY A 131 6.13 -24.96 23.46
N LYS A 132 7.46 -24.79 23.36
CA LYS A 132 8.18 -23.63 23.88
C LYS A 132 8.23 -22.50 22.87
N GLU A 133 8.32 -21.26 23.35
CA GLU A 133 8.55 -20.10 22.50
C GLU A 133 10.02 -19.96 22.12
N ARG A 134 10.27 -19.58 20.87
CA ARG A 134 11.59 -19.16 20.37
C ARG A 134 11.44 -18.07 19.32
N ALA A 135 12.54 -17.43 18.96
CA ALA A 135 12.57 -16.52 17.82
C ALA A 135 12.15 -17.24 16.53
N ALA A 136 11.40 -16.52 15.68
CA ALA A 136 11.03 -16.98 14.36
C ALA A 136 12.26 -16.98 13.42
N GLY A 137 12.43 -18.05 12.66
CA GLY A 137 13.34 -18.08 11.52
C GLY A 137 12.74 -17.36 10.31
N LEU A 138 13.58 -16.98 9.34
CA LEU A 138 13.15 -16.27 8.14
C LEU A 138 12.08 -17.02 7.31
N SER A 139 12.14 -18.36 7.30
CA SER A 139 11.17 -19.22 6.62
C SER A 139 9.83 -19.34 7.36
N GLU A 140 9.74 -18.84 8.59
CA GLU A 140 8.53 -18.89 9.42
C GLU A 140 7.75 -17.57 9.37
N PHE A 141 8.32 -16.52 8.76
CA PHE A 141 7.57 -15.31 8.52
C PHE A 141 6.49 -15.53 7.45
N THR A 142 5.32 -15.02 7.77
CA THR A 142 4.12 -15.12 6.94
C THR A 142 3.73 -13.79 6.31
N HIS A 143 4.05 -12.66 6.96
CA HIS A 143 3.71 -11.33 6.46
C HIS A 143 4.78 -10.30 6.81
N VAL A 144 4.86 -9.27 5.97
CA VAL A 144 5.55 -8.01 6.25
C VAL A 144 4.50 -6.89 6.29
N ARG A 145 4.60 -6.01 7.28
CA ARG A 145 3.74 -4.85 7.46
C ARG A 145 4.58 -3.58 7.44
N TRP A 146 4.07 -2.58 6.72
CA TRP A 146 4.56 -1.21 6.79
C TRP A 146 3.45 -0.30 7.32
N THR A 147 3.79 0.52 8.30
CA THR A 147 2.96 1.62 8.78
C THR A 147 3.59 2.92 8.32
N TYR A 148 2.92 3.66 7.43
CA TYR A 148 3.41 4.95 6.96
C TYR A 148 3.27 6.01 8.06
N ARG A 149 4.34 6.76 8.31
CA ARG A 149 4.40 7.82 9.32
C ARG A 149 3.87 9.12 8.72
N GLY A 150 2.90 9.72 9.41
CA GLY A 150 2.26 10.97 8.99
C GLY A 150 1.17 10.77 7.94
N GLU A 151 1.02 11.76 7.06
CA GLU A 151 -0.01 11.79 6.04
C GLU A 151 0.59 11.86 4.63
N LEU A 152 -0.02 11.14 3.69
CA LEU A 152 0.30 11.22 2.27
C LEU A 152 -0.62 12.26 1.61
N ALA A 153 -0.06 13.34 1.06
CA ALA A 153 -0.84 14.40 0.43
C ALA A 153 -1.58 13.93 -0.85
N PRO A 154 -2.66 14.61 -1.27
CA PRO A 154 -3.38 14.31 -2.52
C PRO A 154 -2.45 14.20 -3.74
N GLY A 155 -2.64 13.15 -4.54
CA GLY A 155 -1.87 12.88 -5.74
C GLY A 155 -0.45 12.34 -5.50
N LYS A 156 0.03 12.28 -4.25
CA LYS A 156 1.34 11.72 -3.92
C LYS A 156 1.30 10.21 -3.80
N GLU A 157 2.44 9.60 -4.08
CA GLU A 157 2.68 8.17 -3.94
C GLU A 157 3.96 7.90 -3.15
N SER A 158 4.02 6.71 -2.56
CA SER A 158 5.23 6.15 -1.95
C SER A 158 5.25 4.64 -2.21
N SER A 159 6.38 4.00 -1.92
CA SER A 159 6.56 2.58 -2.15
C SER A 159 7.25 1.88 -0.99
N VAL A 160 6.85 0.64 -0.77
CA VAL A 160 7.49 -0.30 0.16
C VAL A 160 7.78 -1.60 -0.58
N GLY A 161 8.65 -2.43 -0.03
CA GLY A 161 8.91 -3.72 -0.64
C GLY A 161 9.84 -4.59 0.17
N PHE A 162 10.02 -5.83 -0.30
CA PHE A 162 10.86 -6.85 0.33
C PHE A 162 11.33 -7.84 -0.73
N ARG A 163 12.31 -8.67 -0.37
CA ARG A 163 12.80 -9.75 -1.22
C ARG A 163 12.51 -11.11 -0.61
N VAL A 164 12.29 -12.08 -1.48
CA VAL A 164 12.19 -13.49 -1.11
C VAL A 164 13.07 -14.33 -2.02
N THR A 165 13.55 -15.46 -1.53
CA THR A 165 14.17 -16.52 -2.34
C THR A 165 13.14 -17.62 -2.58
N VAL A 166 12.99 -18.07 -3.82
CA VAL A 166 12.15 -19.24 -4.15
C VAL A 166 12.84 -20.51 -3.63
N ASN A 167 12.09 -21.36 -2.92
CA ASN A 167 12.63 -22.61 -2.33
C ASN A 167 12.78 -23.73 -3.35
#